data_AF-A0A158KG06-F1
#
_entry.id   AF-A0A158KG06-F1
#
_cell.length_a   1.000
_cell.length_b   1.000
_cell.length_c   1.000
_cell.angle_alpha   90.00
_cell.angle_beta   90.00
_cell.angle_gamma   90.00
#
_symmetry.space_group_name_H-M   'P 1'
#
loop_
_entity.id
_entity.type
_entity.pdbx_description
1 polymer ?
#
loop_
_entity_poly.entity_id
_entity_poly.type
_entity_poly.pdbx_seq_one_letter_code
_entity_poly.pdbx_strand_id
1 'polypeptide(L)'
;MANKTKRGEYHLNWTTEKLQQLSKKSLATLRANALARNGSALVELIDSLPDATQTPTPRRAQVLEWADAEIARVAEKLTKLPRICESDAGEQRAALPSKLHTLTVGAFWHMYVCCAFSTQERSGPNSNLYRFEHSASVLLDPNCVLSQYKVSGWIEAEVRAHHFWRVSANVKIVECVAGLLDLATAERNGAPVASMLLKNLPVAGEHALRLFRDLAAGVEDDHDLPSSYAFSKALRPHTEKLYGVGDKQLRNILLNTGLAVNVLPLDSRWQNWLKIECGIDIDITSHAKYLLAEHLIRLAVIEIQPVRPDLSSLALVDRLVFDSFDVP
;
A
#
# COMPACT_ATOMS: atom_id res chain seq x y z
N MET A 1 -27.35 1.00 -41.02
CA MET A 1 -28.12 -0.21 -40.69
C MET A 1 -27.23 -1.13 -39.89
N ALA A 2 -27.74 -1.62 -38.77
CA ALA A 2 -26.99 -2.26 -37.70
C ALA A 2 -26.53 -3.68 -38.06
N ASN A 3 -25.37 -4.07 -37.53
CA ASN A 3 -25.25 -5.38 -36.91
C ASN A 3 -24.34 -5.29 -35.69
N LYS A 4 -24.99 -5.16 -34.52
CA LYS A 4 -24.41 -5.42 -33.21
C LYS A 4 -24.17 -6.93 -33.11
N THR A 5 -22.95 -7.40 -33.33
CA THR A 5 -22.57 -8.74 -32.87
C THR A 5 -22.28 -8.68 -31.37
N LYS A 6 -22.94 -9.58 -30.65
CA LYS A 6 -22.91 -9.71 -29.18
C LYS A 6 -21.45 -9.84 -28.70
N ARG A 7 -21.17 -9.19 -27.57
CA ARG A 7 -20.01 -9.53 -26.72
C ARG A 7 -20.04 -11.02 -26.41
N GLY A 8 -18.93 -11.69 -26.68
CA GLY A 8 -18.64 -13.02 -26.13
C GLY A 8 -18.65 -14.12 -27.16
N GLU A 9 -17.54 -14.28 -27.87
CA GLU A 9 -17.04 -15.56 -28.36
C GLU A 9 -15.60 -15.34 -28.84
N TYR A 10 -14.65 -15.42 -27.90
CA TYR A 10 -13.25 -15.65 -28.26
C TYR A 10 -13.16 -17.09 -28.78
N HIS A 11 -13.46 -17.30 -30.07
CA HIS A 11 -13.16 -18.56 -30.76
C HIS A 11 -11.65 -18.64 -31.00
N LEU A 12 -10.88 -18.82 -29.92
CA LEU A 12 -9.57 -19.45 -30.05
C LEU A 12 -9.86 -20.90 -30.41
N ASN A 13 -9.54 -21.30 -31.65
CA ASN A 13 -9.61 -22.68 -32.11
C ASN A 13 -8.62 -23.55 -31.31
N TRP A 14 -9.06 -23.96 -30.12
CA TRP A 14 -8.40 -24.94 -29.27
C TRP A 14 -8.65 -26.31 -29.88
N THR A 15 -7.57 -27.01 -30.20
CA THR A 15 -7.61 -28.40 -30.64
C THR A 15 -7.02 -29.28 -29.54
N THR A 16 -7.36 -30.57 -29.56
CA THR A 16 -6.84 -31.56 -28.61
C THR A 16 -5.30 -31.54 -28.59
N GLU A 17 -4.65 -31.41 -29.75
CA GLU A 17 -3.18 -31.38 -29.87
C GLU A 17 -2.58 -30.16 -29.17
N LYS A 18 -3.22 -28.98 -29.31
CA LYS A 18 -2.76 -27.75 -28.62
C LYS A 18 -2.90 -27.87 -27.11
N LEU A 19 -3.98 -28.50 -26.65
CA LEU A 19 -4.22 -28.70 -25.22
C LEU A 19 -3.25 -29.73 -24.61
N GLN A 20 -2.91 -30.79 -25.34
CA GLN A 20 -1.92 -31.78 -24.90
C GLN A 20 -0.51 -31.21 -24.72
N GLN A 21 -0.19 -30.11 -25.40
CA GLN A 21 1.09 -29.40 -25.24
C GLN A 21 1.14 -28.51 -23.99
N LEU A 22 0.00 -28.26 -23.33
CA LEU A 22 -0.05 -27.41 -22.15
C LEU A 22 0.31 -28.20 -20.88
N SER A 23 1.00 -27.53 -19.96
CA SER A 23 1.23 -28.09 -18.62
C SER A 23 -0.10 -28.34 -17.89
N LYS A 24 -0.12 -29.28 -16.94
CA LYS A 24 -1.30 -29.55 -16.08
C LYS A 24 -1.85 -28.30 -15.40
N LYS A 25 -0.95 -27.40 -14.95
CA LYS A 25 -1.31 -26.11 -14.33
C LYS A 25 -1.97 -25.15 -15.33
N SER A 26 -1.47 -25.10 -16.56
CA SER A 26 -2.03 -24.28 -17.63
C SER A 26 -3.41 -24.79 -18.07
N LEU A 27 -3.60 -26.12 -18.17
CA LEU A 27 -4.89 -26.74 -18.44
C LEU A 27 -5.92 -26.43 -17.34
N ALA A 28 -5.54 -26.57 -16.06
CA ALA A 28 -6.43 -26.25 -14.94
C ALA A 28 -6.86 -24.76 -14.93
N THR A 29 -5.92 -23.85 -15.23
CA THR A 29 -6.21 -22.40 -15.32
C THR A 29 -7.12 -22.09 -16.51
N LEU A 30 -6.85 -22.69 -17.68
CA LEU A 30 -7.66 -22.52 -18.87
C LEU A 30 -9.09 -23.03 -18.66
N ARG A 31 -9.24 -24.20 -18.02
CA ARG A 31 -10.54 -24.77 -17.64
C ARG A 31 -11.31 -23.87 -16.68
N ALA A 32 -10.68 -23.35 -15.63
CA ALA A 32 -11.31 -22.44 -14.68
C ALA A 32 -11.80 -21.15 -15.35
N ASN A 33 -11.00 -20.59 -16.27
CA ASN A 33 -11.38 -19.42 -17.05
C ASN A 33 -12.53 -19.71 -18.03
N ALA A 34 -12.56 -20.91 -18.63
CA ALA A 34 -13.64 -21.34 -19.51
C ALA A 34 -14.97 -21.49 -18.74
N LEU A 35 -14.94 -22.11 -17.54
CA LEU A 35 -16.09 -22.21 -16.65
C LEU A 35 -16.63 -20.84 -16.23
N ALA A 36 -15.76 -19.92 -15.80
CA ALA A 36 -16.16 -18.57 -15.39
C ALA A 36 -16.78 -17.74 -16.52
N ARG A 37 -16.61 -18.17 -17.78
CA ARG A 37 -17.08 -17.48 -18.98
C ARG A 37 -18.14 -18.27 -19.76
N ASN A 38 -18.73 -19.32 -19.15
CA ASN A 38 -19.74 -20.18 -19.76
C ASN A 38 -19.30 -20.86 -21.08
N GLY A 39 -18.01 -21.16 -21.24
CA GLY A 39 -17.46 -21.82 -22.43
C GLY A 39 -17.53 -23.35 -22.37
N SER A 40 -18.73 -23.93 -22.43
CA SER A 40 -18.98 -25.37 -22.22
C SER A 40 -18.17 -26.29 -23.15
N ALA A 41 -18.07 -25.96 -24.43
CA ALA A 41 -17.36 -26.78 -25.43
C ALA A 41 -15.84 -26.92 -25.13
N LEU A 42 -15.20 -25.87 -24.61
CA LEU A 42 -13.78 -25.93 -24.24
C LEU A 42 -13.57 -26.72 -22.94
N VAL A 43 -14.51 -26.64 -22.00
CA VAL A 43 -14.48 -27.44 -20.76
C VAL A 43 -14.61 -28.92 -21.10
N GLU A 44 -15.57 -29.31 -21.94
CA GLU A 44 -15.74 -30.69 -22.41
C GLU A 44 -14.49 -31.21 -23.13
N LEU A 45 -13.88 -30.38 -23.99
CA LEU A 45 -12.66 -30.74 -24.70
C LEU A 45 -11.48 -30.97 -23.74
N ILE A 46 -11.32 -30.12 -22.71
CA ILE A 46 -10.27 -30.29 -21.68
C ILE A 46 -10.55 -31.53 -20.84
N ASP A 47 -11.81 -31.77 -20.43
CA ASP A 47 -12.21 -32.90 -19.59
C ASP A 47 -12.09 -34.25 -20.30
N SER A 48 -12.12 -34.25 -21.64
CA SER A 48 -11.87 -35.45 -22.45
C SER A 48 -10.40 -35.90 -22.49
N LEU A 49 -9.46 -35.08 -21.97
CA LEU A 49 -8.04 -35.43 -21.95
C LEU A 49 -7.73 -36.46 -20.85
N PRO A 50 -6.93 -37.51 -21.13
CA PRO A 50 -6.68 -38.61 -20.20
C PRO A 50 -6.00 -38.24 -18.87
N ASP A 51 -5.55 -36.99 -18.72
CA ASP A 51 -4.83 -36.47 -17.56
C ASP A 51 -5.56 -35.30 -16.85
N ALA A 52 -6.77 -34.94 -17.30
CA ALA A 52 -7.54 -33.79 -16.82
C ALA A 52 -8.49 -34.08 -15.64
N THR A 53 -8.69 -35.36 -15.30
CA THR A 53 -9.71 -35.79 -14.32
C THR A 53 -9.28 -35.70 -12.86
N GLN A 54 -8.06 -35.27 -12.56
CA GLN A 54 -7.73 -34.82 -11.21
C GLN A 54 -8.30 -33.41 -11.03
N THR A 55 -9.58 -33.36 -10.65
CA THR A 55 -10.19 -32.17 -10.05
C THR A 55 -9.19 -31.63 -9.03
N PRO A 56 -8.63 -30.42 -9.21
CA PRO A 56 -7.82 -29.84 -8.16
C PRO A 56 -8.78 -29.73 -6.98
N THR A 57 -8.54 -30.53 -5.94
CA THR A 57 -9.23 -30.40 -4.66
C THR A 57 -9.23 -28.91 -4.37
N PRO A 58 -10.39 -28.27 -4.14
CA PRO A 58 -10.39 -26.87 -3.77
C PRO A 58 -9.41 -26.78 -2.62
N ARG A 59 -8.28 -26.08 -2.84
CA ARG A 59 -7.39 -25.75 -1.75
C ARG A 59 -8.30 -24.97 -0.83
N ARG A 60 -8.81 -25.62 0.22
CA ARG A 60 -9.32 -24.95 1.41
C ARG A 60 -8.27 -23.87 1.64
N ALA A 61 -8.63 -22.61 1.46
CA ALA A 61 -7.76 -21.53 1.86
C ALA A 61 -7.44 -21.86 3.32
N GLN A 62 -6.22 -22.32 3.59
CA GLN A 62 -5.77 -22.42 4.96
C GLN A 62 -5.86 -20.98 5.43
N VAL A 63 -6.82 -20.74 6.33
CA VAL A 63 -6.81 -19.51 7.11
C VAL A 63 -5.49 -19.61 7.85
N LEU A 64 -4.51 -18.84 7.40
CA LEU A 64 -3.26 -18.70 8.12
C LEU A 64 -3.64 -17.91 9.37
N GLU A 65 -3.72 -18.61 10.49
CA GLU A 65 -3.93 -18.01 11.81
C GLU A 65 -2.65 -18.22 12.61
N TRP A 66 -2.31 -17.23 13.42
CA TRP A 66 -1.21 -17.34 14.37
C TRP A 66 -1.69 -18.11 15.59
N ALA A 67 -0.82 -18.93 16.19
CA ALA A 67 -1.16 -19.57 17.45
C ALA A 67 -1.22 -18.53 18.58
N ASP A 68 -2.08 -18.74 19.59
CA ASP A 68 -2.17 -17.86 20.76
C ASP A 68 -0.80 -17.67 21.45
N ALA A 69 0.04 -18.71 21.45
CA ALA A 69 1.40 -18.64 21.99
C ALA A 69 2.36 -17.72 21.20
N GLU A 70 2.11 -17.48 19.92
CA GLU A 70 2.86 -16.50 19.12
C GLU A 70 2.40 -15.08 19.43
N ILE A 71 1.09 -14.88 19.54
CA ILE A 71 0.48 -13.59 19.90
C ILE A 71 0.96 -13.16 21.29
N ALA A 72 0.85 -14.05 22.28
CA ALA A 72 1.27 -13.79 23.65
C ALA A 72 2.77 -13.44 23.77
N ARG A 73 3.63 -14.09 22.96
CA ARG A 73 5.07 -13.76 22.92
C ARG A 73 5.33 -12.35 22.42
N VAL A 74 4.64 -11.93 21.35
CA VAL A 74 4.75 -10.57 20.84
C VAL A 74 4.19 -9.58 21.87
N ALA A 75 3.02 -9.87 22.45
CA ALA A 75 2.40 -9.06 23.49
C ALA A 75 3.34 -8.83 24.68
N GLU A 76 3.97 -9.88 25.20
CA GLU A 76 4.94 -9.79 26.30
C GLU A 76 6.08 -8.80 25.97
N LYS A 77 6.61 -8.83 24.75
CA LYS A 77 7.66 -7.89 24.33
C LYS A 77 7.16 -6.46 24.17
N LEU A 78 5.97 -6.28 23.61
CA LEU A 78 5.36 -4.96 23.47
C LEU A 78 5.09 -4.30 24.84
N THR A 79 4.75 -5.06 25.88
CA THR A 79 4.57 -4.48 27.23
C THR A 79 5.81 -3.80 27.79
N LYS A 80 7.00 -4.21 27.32
CA LYS A 80 8.32 -3.74 27.77
C LYS A 80 8.82 -2.51 27.00
N LEU A 81 8.12 -2.08 25.95
CA LEU A 81 8.46 -0.85 25.24
C LEU A 81 8.33 0.37 26.17
N PRO A 82 9.11 1.45 25.94
CA PRO A 82 8.92 2.72 26.66
C PRO A 82 7.48 3.22 26.59
N ARG A 83 7.10 4.10 27.53
CA ARG A 83 5.81 4.79 27.43
C ARG A 83 5.85 5.83 26.31
N ILE A 84 4.70 6.12 25.71
CA ILE A 84 4.62 7.14 24.65
C ILE A 84 5.13 8.51 25.11
N CYS A 85 4.84 8.91 26.36
CA CYS A 85 5.35 10.16 26.94
C CYS A 85 6.86 10.19 27.20
N GLU A 86 7.55 9.07 26.99
CA GLU A 86 9.02 8.97 27.10
C GLU A 86 9.70 9.04 25.73
N SER A 87 8.94 9.20 24.64
CA SER A 87 9.45 9.37 23.27
C SER A 87 8.83 10.59 22.61
N ASP A 88 9.65 11.61 22.33
CA ASP A 88 9.25 12.80 21.56
C ASP A 88 8.60 12.42 20.23
N ALA A 89 9.14 11.40 19.56
CA ALA A 89 8.62 10.93 18.29
C ALA A 89 7.31 10.16 18.45
N GLY A 90 7.14 9.44 19.56
CA GLY A 90 5.89 8.83 19.99
C GLY A 90 4.80 9.87 20.23
N GLU A 91 5.10 10.95 20.95
CA GLU A 91 4.16 12.06 21.17
C GLU A 91 3.78 12.76 19.86
N GLN A 92 4.76 13.03 19.00
CA GLN A 92 4.51 13.58 17.67
C GLN A 92 3.58 12.69 16.85
N ARG A 93 3.79 11.36 16.88
CA ARG A 93 2.92 10.38 16.22
C ARG A 93 1.51 10.42 16.78
N ALA A 94 1.36 10.46 18.11
CA ALA A 94 0.06 10.52 18.78
C ALA A 94 -0.73 11.80 18.42
N ALA A 95 -0.04 12.89 18.12
CA ALA A 95 -0.67 14.15 17.76
C ALA A 95 -1.15 14.21 16.28
N LEU A 96 -0.68 13.33 15.39
CA LEU A 96 -0.98 13.43 13.95
C LEU A 96 -2.48 13.37 13.62
N PRO A 97 -3.29 12.43 14.17
CA PRO A 97 -4.72 12.33 13.82
C PRO A 97 -5.49 13.62 14.14
N SER A 98 -5.10 14.35 15.18
CA SER A 98 -5.74 15.62 15.55
C SER A 98 -5.56 16.72 14.47
N LYS A 99 -4.52 16.61 13.64
CA LYS A 99 -4.18 17.58 12.58
C LYS A 99 -4.82 17.25 11.23
N LEU A 100 -5.51 16.12 11.11
CA LEU A 100 -6.03 15.62 9.84
C LEU A 100 -6.96 16.62 9.13
N HIS A 101 -7.79 17.33 9.91
CA HIS A 101 -8.72 18.33 9.39
C HIS A 101 -8.05 19.55 8.73
N THR A 102 -6.75 19.75 9.00
CA THR A 102 -5.91 20.80 8.42
C THR A 102 -4.92 20.29 7.37
N LEU A 103 -4.91 18.97 7.08
CA LEU A 103 -3.99 18.40 6.11
C LEU A 103 -4.26 18.97 4.73
N THR A 104 -3.25 19.64 4.16
CA THR A 104 -3.35 20.23 2.82
C THR A 104 -2.86 19.25 1.75
N VAL A 105 -3.25 19.48 0.50
CA VAL A 105 -2.74 18.72 -0.65
C VAL A 105 -1.23 18.91 -0.80
N GLY A 106 -0.69 20.09 -0.48
CA GLY A 106 0.76 20.33 -0.50
C GLY A 106 1.52 19.47 0.51
N ALA A 107 1.04 19.41 1.76
CA ALA A 107 1.65 18.57 2.80
C ALA A 107 1.54 17.07 2.46
N PHE A 108 0.38 16.65 1.95
CA PHE A 108 0.18 15.29 1.45
C PHE A 108 1.12 14.96 0.27
N TRP A 109 1.21 15.85 -0.73
CA TRP A 109 2.05 15.67 -1.91
C TRP A 109 3.52 15.52 -1.51
N HIS A 110 4.02 16.41 -0.66
CA HIS A 110 5.38 16.33 -0.14
C HIS A 110 5.65 14.93 0.45
N MET A 111 4.79 14.47 1.37
CA MET A 111 4.94 13.17 2.01
C MET A 111 4.87 12.02 1.00
N TYR A 112 3.95 12.10 0.04
CA TYR A 112 3.79 11.11 -1.01
C TYR A 112 5.08 10.97 -1.84
N VAL A 113 5.63 12.09 -2.34
CA VAL A 113 6.82 12.08 -3.20
C VAL A 113 8.03 11.52 -2.43
N CYS A 114 8.23 11.96 -1.18
CA CYS A 114 9.32 11.47 -0.34
C CYS A 114 9.20 9.96 -0.04
N CYS A 115 8.00 9.48 0.31
CA CYS A 115 7.77 8.05 0.53
C CYS A 115 8.01 7.24 -0.74
N ALA A 116 7.55 7.72 -1.89
CA ALA A 116 7.72 7.01 -3.15
C ALA A 116 9.20 6.90 -3.54
N PHE A 117 9.99 7.97 -3.39
CA PHE A 117 11.44 7.93 -3.65
C PHE A 117 12.21 7.08 -2.64
N SER A 118 11.75 6.97 -1.39
CA SER A 118 12.36 6.07 -0.38
C SER A 118 12.38 4.59 -0.77
N THR A 119 11.58 4.17 -1.77
CA THR A 119 11.67 2.80 -2.32
C THR A 119 12.91 2.55 -3.15
N GLN A 120 13.43 3.62 -3.75
CA GLN A 120 14.52 3.60 -4.70
C GLN A 120 15.81 4.15 -4.09
N GLU A 121 15.69 4.98 -3.06
CA GLU A 121 16.78 5.71 -2.42
C GLU A 121 16.92 5.30 -0.94
N ARG A 122 18.16 5.22 -0.46
CA ARG A 122 18.38 5.02 0.98
C ARG A 122 17.94 6.27 1.74
N SER A 123 17.13 6.09 2.77
CA SER A 123 16.82 7.11 3.76
C SER A 123 17.92 7.18 4.82
N GLY A 124 18.29 8.38 5.25
CA GLY A 124 19.21 8.58 6.38
C GLY A 124 19.81 9.99 6.40
N PRO A 125 20.42 10.39 7.53
CA PRO A 125 21.11 11.66 7.64
C PRO A 125 22.16 11.77 6.53
N ASN A 126 22.13 12.86 5.76
CA ASN A 126 23.00 13.14 4.60
C ASN A 126 22.73 12.34 3.31
N SER A 127 21.72 11.46 3.26
CA SER A 127 21.30 10.79 2.01
C SER A 127 20.78 11.79 0.96
N ASN A 128 20.78 11.38 -0.32
CA ASN A 128 20.20 12.22 -1.39
C ASN A 128 18.71 12.49 -1.14
N LEU A 129 17.99 11.49 -0.63
CA LEU A 129 16.58 11.65 -0.25
C LEU A 129 16.39 12.68 0.85
N TYR A 130 17.22 12.64 1.90
CA TYR A 130 17.16 13.63 2.99
C TYR A 130 17.42 15.05 2.49
N ARG A 131 18.44 15.23 1.63
CA ARG A 131 18.73 16.54 1.03
C ARG A 131 17.61 17.02 0.12
N PHE A 132 17.02 16.11 -0.65
CA PHE A 132 15.87 16.39 -1.51
C PHE A 132 14.67 16.84 -0.70
N GLU A 133 14.27 16.10 0.33
CA GLU A 133 13.16 16.42 1.25
C GLU A 133 13.29 17.82 1.87
N HIS A 134 14.52 18.25 2.19
CA HIS A 134 14.81 19.54 2.79
C HIS A 134 15.21 20.62 1.78
N SER A 135 15.09 20.35 0.48
CA SER A 135 15.41 21.30 -0.59
C SER A 135 14.18 22.10 -1.03
N ALA A 136 14.41 23.19 -1.77
CA ALA A 136 13.36 23.93 -2.47
C ALA A 136 13.01 23.29 -3.83
N SER A 137 13.09 21.95 -3.95
CA SER A 137 12.80 21.27 -5.21
C SER A 137 11.38 21.56 -5.68
N VAL A 138 11.26 21.92 -6.95
CA VAL A 138 9.95 22.11 -7.60
C VAL A 138 9.14 20.82 -7.64
N LEU A 139 9.76 19.64 -7.48
CA LEU A 139 9.07 18.36 -7.37
C LEU A 139 8.29 18.20 -6.06
N LEU A 140 8.59 18.99 -5.03
CA LEU A 140 7.91 18.95 -3.73
C LEU A 140 6.73 19.94 -3.63
N ASP A 141 6.52 20.79 -4.65
CA ASP A 141 5.37 21.69 -4.73
C ASP A 141 4.41 21.25 -5.84
N PRO A 142 3.19 20.80 -5.52
CA PRO A 142 2.24 20.35 -6.52
C PRO A 142 1.82 21.46 -7.49
N ASN A 143 1.88 22.76 -7.13
CA ASN A 143 1.61 23.85 -8.08
C ASN A 143 2.72 23.94 -9.14
N CYS A 144 3.98 23.84 -8.71
CA CYS A 144 5.13 23.85 -9.61
C CYS A 144 5.06 22.65 -10.56
N VAL A 145 4.74 21.47 -10.02
CA VAL A 145 4.55 20.26 -10.82
C VAL A 145 3.43 20.45 -11.83
N LEU A 146 2.25 20.91 -11.43
CA LEU A 146 1.12 21.10 -12.36
C LEU A 146 1.38 22.16 -13.44
N SER A 147 2.18 23.20 -13.14
CA SER A 147 2.54 24.20 -14.16
C SER A 147 3.55 23.69 -15.18
N GLN A 148 4.37 22.70 -14.81
CA GLN A 148 5.45 22.18 -15.65
C GLN A 148 5.19 20.77 -16.20
N TYR A 149 4.20 20.01 -15.71
CA TYR A 149 4.07 18.57 -16.01
C TYR A 149 3.96 18.24 -17.51
N LYS A 150 3.47 19.16 -18.33
CA LYS A 150 3.35 19.02 -19.79
C LYS A 150 4.67 19.28 -20.55
N VAL A 151 5.69 19.81 -19.90
CA VAL A 151 6.99 20.09 -20.50
C VAL A 151 7.79 18.79 -20.56
N SER A 152 8.06 18.25 -21.75
CA SER A 152 8.77 16.98 -21.85
C SER A 152 10.16 17.02 -21.18
N GLY A 153 10.48 16.01 -20.36
CA GLY A 153 11.81 15.82 -19.77
C GLY A 153 12.15 16.68 -18.55
N TRP A 154 11.27 17.57 -18.08
CA TRP A 154 11.58 18.45 -16.94
C TRP A 154 11.72 17.67 -15.62
N ILE A 155 10.83 16.70 -15.36
CA ILE A 155 10.91 15.82 -14.18
C ILE A 155 12.23 15.06 -14.19
N GLU A 156 12.65 14.57 -15.36
CA GLU A 156 13.92 13.88 -15.51
C GLU A 156 15.11 14.79 -15.18
N ALA A 157 15.08 16.05 -15.66
CA ALA A 157 16.11 17.03 -15.34
C ALA A 157 16.19 17.31 -13.83
N GLU A 158 15.05 17.51 -13.17
CA GLU A 158 14.97 17.72 -11.71
C GLU A 158 15.46 16.49 -10.93
N VAL A 159 15.01 15.29 -11.28
CA VAL A 159 15.44 14.04 -10.63
C VAL A 159 16.97 13.85 -10.77
N ARG A 160 17.55 14.21 -11.92
CA ARG A 160 19.01 14.17 -12.13
C ARG A 160 19.74 15.23 -11.31
N ALA A 161 19.20 16.44 -11.21
CA ALA A 161 19.78 17.54 -10.42
C ALA A 161 19.88 17.17 -8.93
N HIS A 162 18.98 16.32 -8.43
CA HIS A 162 19.02 15.78 -7.07
C HIS A 162 19.84 14.48 -6.93
N HIS A 163 20.63 14.12 -7.95
CA HIS A 163 21.54 12.98 -7.96
C HIS A 163 20.87 11.63 -7.67
N PHE A 164 19.62 11.45 -8.10
CA PHE A 164 18.96 10.15 -8.01
C PHE A 164 19.44 9.21 -9.12
N TRP A 165 19.95 8.06 -8.73
CA TRP A 165 20.44 6.97 -9.58
C TRP A 165 19.35 6.27 -10.39
N ARG A 166 18.12 6.14 -9.87
CA ARG A 166 17.00 5.44 -10.54
C ARG A 166 16.06 6.38 -11.30
N VAL A 167 16.64 7.23 -12.15
CA VAL A 167 15.97 8.33 -12.83
C VAL A 167 14.63 7.92 -13.47
N SER A 168 14.61 6.89 -14.31
CA SER A 168 13.42 6.50 -15.07
C SER A 168 12.26 5.99 -14.20
N ALA A 169 12.55 5.35 -13.07
CA ALA A 169 11.53 4.89 -12.12
C ALA A 169 10.95 6.07 -11.33
N ASN A 170 11.82 6.97 -10.87
CA ASN A 170 11.44 8.15 -10.11
C ASN A 170 10.60 9.12 -10.95
N VAL A 171 10.94 9.30 -12.24
CA VAL A 171 10.15 10.11 -13.17
C VAL A 171 8.71 9.60 -13.29
N LYS A 172 8.52 8.29 -13.51
CA LYS A 172 7.19 7.68 -13.65
C LYS A 172 6.32 7.82 -12.39
N ILE A 173 6.93 7.78 -11.21
CA ILE A 173 6.24 8.01 -9.93
C ILE A 173 5.64 9.42 -9.92
N VAL A 174 6.44 10.43 -10.24
CA VAL A 174 5.98 11.82 -10.24
C VAL A 174 4.95 12.06 -11.35
N GLU A 175 5.20 11.56 -12.56
CA GLU A 175 4.26 11.69 -13.70
C GLU A 175 2.89 11.09 -13.40
N CYS A 176 2.85 9.92 -12.77
CA CYS A 176 1.61 9.25 -12.41
C CYS A 176 0.74 10.12 -11.49
N VAL A 177 1.35 10.71 -10.47
CA VAL A 177 0.61 11.47 -9.44
C VAL A 177 0.33 12.89 -9.91
N ALA A 178 1.21 13.48 -10.71
CA ALA A 178 0.98 14.75 -11.38
C ALA A 178 -0.25 14.65 -12.31
N GLY A 179 -0.35 13.57 -13.10
CA GLY A 179 -1.54 13.30 -13.92
C GLY A 179 -2.80 13.11 -13.09
N LEU A 180 -2.72 12.42 -11.94
CA LEU A 180 -3.85 12.27 -11.02
C LEU A 180 -4.27 13.61 -10.38
N LEU A 181 -3.33 14.48 -10.03
CA LEU A 181 -3.63 15.81 -9.52
C LEU A 181 -4.21 16.72 -10.59
N ASP A 182 -3.70 16.68 -11.82
CA ASP A 182 -4.21 17.48 -12.93
C ASP A 182 -5.66 17.11 -13.24
N LEU A 183 -5.96 15.81 -13.34
CA LEU A 183 -7.33 15.32 -13.49
C LEU A 183 -8.24 15.75 -12.33
N ALA A 184 -7.73 15.71 -11.10
CA ALA A 184 -8.46 16.14 -9.91
C ALA A 184 -8.55 17.66 -9.77
N THR A 185 -7.92 18.47 -10.63
CA THR A 185 -7.93 19.94 -10.49
C THR A 185 -8.24 20.68 -11.79
N ALA A 186 -8.59 19.95 -12.86
CA ALA A 186 -8.85 20.47 -14.20
C ALA A 186 -9.93 21.59 -14.26
N GLU A 187 -10.84 21.64 -13.29
CA GLU A 187 -11.93 22.62 -13.23
C GLU A 187 -11.63 23.85 -12.35
N ARG A 188 -10.39 24.03 -11.88
CA ARG A 188 -10.09 25.10 -10.90
C ARG A 188 -9.83 26.46 -11.57
N ASN A 189 -10.61 27.45 -11.16
CA ASN A 189 -10.46 28.87 -11.49
C ASN A 189 -9.26 29.54 -10.77
N GLY A 190 -8.05 28.98 -10.89
CA GLY A 190 -6.80 29.65 -10.50
C GLY A 190 -6.39 29.63 -9.02
N ALA A 191 -7.13 28.98 -8.12
CA ALA A 191 -6.70 28.83 -6.72
C ALA A 191 -5.53 27.81 -6.59
N PRO A 192 -4.46 28.08 -5.81
CA PRO A 192 -3.36 27.14 -5.62
C PRO A 192 -3.85 25.78 -5.09
N VAL A 193 -3.30 24.68 -5.61
CA VAL A 193 -3.61 23.32 -5.14
C VAL A 193 -2.91 23.01 -3.83
N ALA A 194 -1.69 23.49 -3.62
CA ALA A 194 -0.94 23.16 -2.41
C ALA A 194 -1.66 23.58 -1.11
N SER A 195 -2.43 24.68 -1.13
CA SER A 195 -3.16 25.20 0.04
C SER A 195 -4.55 24.60 0.23
N MET A 196 -5.05 23.81 -0.73
CA MET A 196 -6.33 23.15 -0.62
C MET A 196 -6.28 22.11 0.50
N LEU A 197 -7.32 22.03 1.34
CA LEU A 197 -7.47 20.92 2.29
C LEU A 197 -7.69 19.61 1.51
N LEU A 198 -6.99 18.55 1.89
CA LEU A 198 -7.03 17.26 1.20
C LEU A 198 -8.46 16.69 1.10
N LYS A 199 -9.27 16.86 2.14
CA LYS A 199 -10.69 16.47 2.17
C LYS A 199 -11.55 17.15 1.10
N ASN A 200 -11.12 18.30 0.58
CA ASN A 200 -11.82 19.07 -0.45
C ASN A 200 -11.34 18.75 -1.87
N LEU A 201 -10.44 17.76 -2.03
CA LEU A 201 -9.95 17.37 -3.35
C LEU A 201 -11.13 16.79 -4.18
N PRO A 202 -11.42 17.33 -5.38
CA PRO A 202 -12.60 16.93 -6.13
C PRO A 202 -12.31 15.67 -6.96
N VAL A 203 -12.15 14.55 -6.26
CA VAL A 203 -11.92 13.23 -6.86
C VAL A 203 -13.23 12.43 -6.90
N ALA A 204 -13.56 11.87 -8.07
CA ALA A 204 -14.78 11.09 -8.28
C ALA A 204 -14.48 9.62 -8.60
N GLY A 205 -15.45 8.74 -8.33
CA GLY A 205 -15.42 7.34 -8.75
C GLY A 205 -14.23 6.54 -8.22
N GLU A 206 -13.46 5.96 -9.13
CA GLU A 206 -12.36 5.03 -8.86
C GLU A 206 -10.96 5.69 -8.80
N HIS A 207 -10.92 7.02 -8.70
CA HIS A 207 -9.68 7.80 -8.70
C HIS A 207 -8.69 7.34 -7.62
N ALA A 208 -7.40 7.23 -7.96
CA ALA A 208 -6.39 6.67 -7.07
C ALA A 208 -6.21 7.48 -5.77
N LEU A 209 -6.42 8.81 -5.83
CA LEU A 209 -6.35 9.70 -4.65
C LEU A 209 -7.61 9.69 -3.77
N ARG A 210 -8.66 8.96 -4.16
CA ARG A 210 -9.93 8.93 -3.42
C ARG A 210 -9.76 8.47 -1.98
N LEU A 211 -8.99 7.41 -1.74
CA LEU A 211 -8.72 6.89 -0.39
C LEU A 211 -8.24 7.99 0.54
N PHE A 212 -7.22 8.76 0.13
CA PHE A 212 -6.63 9.80 0.98
C PHE A 212 -7.61 10.95 1.25
N ARG A 213 -8.44 11.31 0.26
CA ARG A 213 -9.50 12.31 0.43
C ARG A 213 -10.61 11.83 1.36
N ASP A 214 -11.06 10.58 1.19
CA ASP A 214 -12.13 9.96 1.99
C ASP A 214 -11.67 9.80 3.46
N LEU A 215 -10.42 9.38 3.70
CA LEU A 215 -9.81 9.35 5.03
C LEU A 215 -9.71 10.76 5.65
N ALA A 216 -9.20 11.74 4.90
CA ALA A 216 -9.11 13.12 5.37
C ALA A 216 -10.48 13.76 5.69
N ALA A 217 -11.53 13.29 5.02
CA ALA A 217 -12.91 13.71 5.23
C ALA A 217 -13.60 12.94 6.38
N GLY A 218 -12.99 11.87 6.90
CA GLY A 218 -13.62 10.97 7.88
C GLY A 218 -14.75 10.11 7.30
N VAL A 219 -14.76 9.91 5.98
CA VAL A 219 -15.71 9.00 5.30
C VAL A 219 -15.23 7.55 5.43
N GLU A 220 -13.92 7.36 5.37
CA GLU A 220 -13.24 6.12 5.73
C GLU A 220 -12.45 6.36 7.02
N ASP A 221 -12.32 5.34 7.84
CA ASP A 221 -11.45 5.35 9.01
C ASP A 221 -10.93 3.94 9.34
N ASP A 222 -9.87 3.89 10.14
CA ASP A 222 -9.33 2.64 10.68
C ASP A 222 -9.12 2.70 12.20
N HIS A 223 -9.75 3.65 12.89
CA HIS A 223 -9.43 3.95 14.29
C HIS A 223 -9.79 2.81 15.25
N ASP A 224 -10.73 1.95 14.87
CA ASP A 224 -11.06 0.75 15.62
C ASP A 224 -10.05 -0.37 15.35
N LEU A 225 -9.17 -0.63 16.33
CA LEU A 225 -8.08 -1.59 16.19
C LEU A 225 -8.57 -3.02 15.85
N PRO A 226 -9.61 -3.59 16.48
CA PRO A 226 -10.15 -4.91 16.11
C PRO A 226 -10.62 -5.00 14.66
N SER A 227 -11.36 -4.02 14.15
CA SER A 227 -11.90 -4.07 12.77
C SER A 227 -10.93 -3.59 11.70
N SER A 228 -9.85 -2.88 12.07
CA SER A 228 -8.85 -2.34 11.12
C SER A 228 -8.16 -3.39 10.24
N TYR A 229 -8.22 -4.69 10.58
CA TYR A 229 -7.76 -5.75 9.68
C TYR A 229 -8.56 -5.80 8.36
N ALA A 230 -9.86 -5.51 8.41
CA ALA A 230 -10.69 -5.41 7.21
C ALA A 230 -10.28 -4.22 6.34
N PHE A 231 -10.00 -3.08 6.98
CA PHE A 231 -9.45 -1.90 6.31
C PHE A 231 -8.13 -2.21 5.60
N SER A 232 -7.16 -2.83 6.29
CA SER A 232 -5.88 -3.23 5.70
C SER A 232 -6.00 -4.15 4.49
N LYS A 233 -6.97 -5.08 4.49
CA LYS A 233 -7.29 -5.93 3.34
C LYS A 233 -7.84 -5.11 2.16
N ALA A 234 -8.65 -4.10 2.44
CA ALA A 234 -9.25 -3.23 1.43
C ALA A 234 -8.24 -2.28 0.77
N LEU A 235 -7.02 -2.13 1.31
CA LEU A 235 -5.99 -1.26 0.70
C LEU A 235 -5.39 -1.80 -0.61
N ARG A 236 -5.51 -3.10 -0.89
CA ARG A 236 -4.84 -3.73 -2.05
C ARG A 236 -5.16 -3.07 -3.40
N PRO A 237 -6.42 -2.83 -3.77
CA PRO A 237 -6.76 -2.19 -5.03
C PRO A 237 -6.18 -0.77 -5.17
N HIS A 238 -5.88 -0.09 -4.06
CA HIS A 238 -5.27 1.25 -4.09
C HIS A 238 -3.79 1.19 -4.44
N THR A 239 -3.05 0.19 -3.93
CA THR A 239 -1.64 -0.01 -4.33
C THR A 239 -1.48 -0.27 -5.83
N GLU A 240 -2.47 -0.94 -6.44
CA GLU A 240 -2.45 -1.25 -7.89
C GLU A 240 -2.72 -0.01 -8.75
N LYS A 241 -3.33 1.04 -8.18
CA LYS A 241 -3.62 2.31 -8.86
C LYS A 241 -2.52 3.36 -8.69
N LEU A 242 -1.56 3.14 -7.78
CA LEU A 242 -0.48 4.07 -7.46
C LEU A 242 0.85 3.49 -7.94
N TYR A 243 1.35 3.95 -9.09
CA TYR A 243 2.59 3.44 -9.65
C TYR A 243 3.77 3.64 -8.67
N GLY A 244 4.53 2.58 -8.43
CA GLY A 244 5.70 2.60 -7.54
C GLY A 244 5.39 2.56 -6.04
N VAL A 245 4.11 2.50 -5.64
CA VAL A 245 3.69 2.44 -4.24
C VAL A 245 3.21 1.03 -3.88
N GLY A 246 4.08 0.26 -3.21
CA GLY A 246 3.73 -1.05 -2.65
C GLY A 246 3.07 -0.97 -1.26
N ASP A 247 2.71 -2.14 -0.70
CA ASP A 247 2.03 -2.27 0.60
C ASP A 247 2.69 -1.48 1.75
N LYS A 248 4.04 -1.56 1.85
CA LYS A 248 4.83 -0.80 2.82
C LYS A 248 4.66 0.70 2.64
N GLN A 249 4.78 1.19 1.40
CA GLN A 249 4.82 2.63 1.16
C GLN A 249 3.47 3.28 1.30
N LEU A 250 2.40 2.60 0.89
CA LEU A 250 1.05 3.08 1.14
C LEU A 250 0.84 3.29 2.65
N ARG A 251 1.24 2.32 3.47
CA ARG A 251 1.12 2.40 4.93
C ARG A 251 2.02 3.47 5.54
N ASN A 252 3.24 3.66 5.03
CA ASN A 252 4.10 4.78 5.40
C ASN A 252 3.41 6.13 5.14
N ILE A 253 2.83 6.32 3.95
CA ILE A 253 2.11 7.54 3.59
C ILE A 253 0.95 7.75 4.56
N LEU A 254 0.12 6.72 4.76
CA LEU A 254 -1.06 6.79 5.62
C LEU A 254 -0.68 7.15 7.07
N LEU A 255 0.33 6.49 7.62
CA LEU A 255 0.78 6.75 8.99
C LEU A 255 1.42 8.12 9.14
N ASN A 256 2.35 8.51 8.26
CA ASN A 256 3.11 9.76 8.38
C ASN A 256 2.27 11.01 8.10
N THR A 257 1.13 10.86 7.43
CA THR A 257 0.14 11.93 7.27
C THR A 257 -0.93 11.92 8.37
N GLY A 258 -0.98 10.88 9.22
CA GLY A 258 -2.06 10.70 10.19
C GLY A 258 -3.40 10.30 9.57
N LEU A 259 -3.43 9.87 8.30
CA LEU A 259 -4.63 9.42 7.59
C LEU A 259 -5.13 8.07 8.10
N ALA A 260 -4.25 7.25 8.69
CA ALA A 260 -4.59 5.98 9.30
C ALA A 260 -3.70 5.74 10.53
N VAL A 261 -4.20 5.00 11.52
CA VAL A 261 -3.48 4.73 12.78
C VAL A 261 -3.30 3.25 13.09
N ASN A 262 -4.04 2.36 12.43
CA ASN A 262 -4.05 0.92 12.64
C ASN A 262 -3.66 0.13 11.38
N VAL A 263 -2.72 0.68 10.61
CA VAL A 263 -1.94 0.00 9.58
C VAL A 263 -0.47 -0.03 9.98
N LEU A 264 0.34 -0.94 9.41
CA LEU A 264 1.76 -1.05 9.79
C LEU A 264 2.70 -1.19 8.59
N PRO A 265 3.71 -0.33 8.42
CA PRO A 265 4.62 -0.38 7.29
C PRO A 265 5.73 -1.40 7.55
N LEU A 266 5.39 -2.68 7.53
CA LEU A 266 6.33 -3.77 7.73
C LEU A 266 7.52 -3.68 6.78
N ASP A 267 8.72 -3.69 7.36
CA ASP A 267 9.98 -3.76 6.65
C ASP A 267 11.00 -4.61 7.41
N SER A 268 12.25 -4.60 6.98
CA SER A 268 13.31 -5.42 7.59
C SER A 268 13.51 -5.16 9.07
N ARG A 269 13.19 -3.97 9.59
CA ARG A 269 13.28 -3.68 11.04
C ARG A 269 12.25 -4.47 11.81
N TRP A 270 11.01 -4.48 11.33
CA TRP A 270 9.95 -5.31 11.91
C TRP A 270 10.26 -6.80 11.83
N GLN A 271 10.78 -7.28 10.68
CA GLN A 271 11.20 -8.67 10.55
C GLN A 271 12.32 -9.02 11.55
N ASN A 272 13.32 -8.14 11.68
CA ASN A 272 14.42 -8.33 12.63
C ASN A 272 13.94 -8.26 14.08
N TRP A 273 13.06 -7.32 14.41
CA TRP A 273 12.50 -7.18 15.76
C TRP A 273 11.75 -8.44 16.17
N LEU A 274 10.81 -8.92 15.34
CA LEU A 274 10.06 -10.15 15.64
C LEU A 274 10.97 -11.37 15.73
N LYS A 275 11.99 -11.46 14.89
CA LYS A 275 12.94 -12.57 14.91
C LYS A 275 13.82 -12.57 16.15
N ILE A 276 14.42 -11.43 16.49
CA ILE A 276 15.37 -11.30 17.60
C ILE A 276 14.63 -11.31 18.93
N GLU A 277 13.57 -10.52 19.06
CA GLU A 277 12.86 -10.36 20.33
C GLU A 277 11.87 -11.48 20.60
N CYS A 278 11.16 -11.97 19.58
CA CYS A 278 10.06 -12.92 19.77
C CYS A 278 10.40 -14.34 19.30
N GLY A 279 11.51 -14.52 18.57
CA GLY A 279 11.85 -15.79 17.92
C GLY A 279 10.88 -16.16 16.80
N ILE A 280 10.26 -15.17 16.14
CA ILE A 280 9.26 -15.36 15.08
C ILE A 280 9.83 -14.84 13.75
N ASP A 281 9.97 -15.73 12.77
CA ASP A 281 10.40 -15.35 11.42
C ASP A 281 9.17 -15.11 10.55
N ILE A 282 9.00 -13.87 10.07
CA ILE A 282 7.88 -13.46 9.22
C ILE A 282 8.34 -13.22 7.79
N ASP A 283 7.51 -13.67 6.85
CA ASP A 283 7.69 -13.43 5.43
C ASP A 283 6.70 -12.36 4.96
N ILE A 284 7.19 -11.29 4.36
CA ILE A 284 6.39 -10.17 3.83
C ILE A 284 6.46 -10.07 2.31
N THR A 285 6.91 -11.12 1.61
CA THR A 285 7.12 -11.15 0.16
C THR A 285 5.83 -11.18 -0.66
N SER A 286 4.71 -11.60 -0.06
CA SER A 286 3.40 -11.57 -0.70
C SER A 286 2.40 -10.81 0.15
N HIS A 287 1.40 -10.22 -0.50
CA HIS A 287 0.36 -9.44 0.17
C HIS A 287 -0.36 -10.23 1.29
N ALA A 288 -0.67 -11.51 1.04
CA ALA A 288 -1.32 -12.36 2.03
C ALA A 288 -0.45 -12.56 3.28
N LYS A 289 0.87 -12.77 3.09
CA LYS A 289 1.79 -12.96 4.22
C LYS A 289 2.10 -11.64 4.94
N TYR A 290 2.13 -10.53 4.19
CA TYR A 290 2.21 -9.17 4.75
C TYR A 290 1.03 -8.90 5.70
N LEU A 291 -0.20 -9.14 5.24
CA LEU A 291 -1.40 -8.98 6.05
C LEU A 291 -1.42 -9.91 7.26
N LEU A 292 -0.95 -11.14 7.10
CA LEU A 292 -0.82 -12.10 8.19
C LEU A 292 0.13 -11.58 9.29
N ALA A 293 1.31 -11.09 8.90
CA ALA A 293 2.29 -10.53 9.83
C ALA A 293 1.76 -9.26 10.52
N GLU A 294 1.08 -8.38 9.79
CA GLU A 294 0.44 -7.19 10.39
C GLU A 294 -0.67 -7.60 11.37
N HIS A 295 -1.41 -8.67 11.07
CA HIS A 295 -2.46 -9.18 11.94
C HIS A 295 -1.92 -9.76 13.25
N LEU A 296 -0.77 -10.46 13.23
CA LEU A 296 -0.09 -10.90 14.45
C LEU A 296 0.13 -9.74 15.42
N ILE A 297 0.73 -8.66 14.92
CA ILE A 297 1.06 -7.50 15.74
C ILE A 297 -0.22 -6.82 16.22
N ARG A 298 -1.24 -6.70 15.37
CA ARG A 298 -2.57 -6.19 15.77
C ARG A 298 -3.19 -6.98 16.92
N LEU A 299 -3.19 -8.30 16.85
CA LEU A 299 -3.72 -9.15 17.93
C LEU A 299 -2.92 -8.97 19.21
N ALA A 300 -1.58 -8.89 19.11
CA ALA A 300 -0.73 -8.64 20.26
C ALA A 300 -0.97 -7.26 20.89
N VAL A 301 -1.22 -6.22 20.09
CA VAL A 301 -1.58 -4.89 20.59
C VAL A 301 -2.93 -4.92 21.31
N ILE A 302 -3.93 -5.62 20.75
CA ILE A 302 -5.25 -5.81 21.40
C ILE A 302 -5.07 -6.49 22.77
N GLU A 303 -4.24 -7.53 22.85
CA GLU A 303 -4.01 -8.28 24.09
C GLU A 303 -3.40 -7.42 25.21
N ILE A 304 -2.51 -6.49 24.87
CA ILE A 304 -1.86 -5.62 25.88
C ILE A 304 -2.68 -4.37 26.24
N GLN A 305 -3.73 -4.00 25.50
CA GLN A 305 -4.48 -2.77 25.75
C GLN A 305 -4.93 -2.58 27.22
N PRO A 306 -5.39 -3.62 27.96
CA PRO A 306 -5.77 -3.46 29.36
C PRO A 306 -4.64 -2.99 30.29
N VAL A 307 -3.37 -3.29 29.94
CA VAL A 307 -2.19 -2.95 30.75
C VAL A 307 -1.32 -1.85 30.14
N ARG A 308 -1.45 -1.61 28.83
CA ARG A 308 -0.74 -0.57 28.05
C ARG A 308 -1.76 0.25 27.24
N PRO A 309 -2.63 1.03 27.90
CA PRO A 309 -3.62 1.85 27.20
C PRO A 309 -3.00 2.99 26.38
N ASP A 310 -1.73 3.33 26.64
CA ASP A 310 -0.96 4.27 25.83
C ASP A 310 -0.61 3.70 24.43
N LEU A 311 -0.58 2.37 24.27
CA LEU A 311 -0.35 1.69 22.99
C LEU A 311 -1.69 1.34 22.31
N SER A 312 -2.48 2.38 22.05
CA SER A 312 -3.85 2.24 21.55
C SER A 312 -3.95 1.95 20.04
N SER A 313 -2.85 2.07 19.29
CA SER A 313 -2.84 1.91 17.84
C SER A 313 -1.54 1.31 17.30
N LEU A 314 -1.59 0.74 16.10
CA LEU A 314 -0.39 0.20 15.43
C LEU A 314 0.65 1.29 15.15
N ALA A 315 0.22 2.51 14.87
CA ALA A 315 1.07 3.66 14.60
C ALA A 315 2.01 4.00 15.77
N LEU A 316 1.48 3.92 16.99
CA LEU A 316 2.24 4.22 18.21
C LEU A 316 3.26 3.13 18.49
N VAL A 317 2.86 1.87 18.27
CA VAL A 317 3.75 0.71 18.42
C VAL A 317 4.86 0.72 17.38
N ASP A 318 4.55 1.03 16.11
CA ASP A 318 5.54 1.22 15.04
C ASP A 318 6.63 2.21 15.44
N ARG A 319 6.22 3.37 15.96
CA ARG A 319 7.15 4.43 16.34
C ARG A 319 8.08 3.99 17.45
N LEU A 320 7.55 3.38 18.52
CA LEU A 320 8.38 2.94 19.65
C LEU A 320 9.30 1.78 19.29
N VAL A 321 8.83 0.84 18.46
CA VAL A 321 9.70 -0.23 17.95
C VAL A 321 10.83 0.37 17.13
N PHE A 322 10.57 1.38 16.31
CA PHE A 322 11.61 2.07 15.54
C PHE A 322 12.60 2.82 16.44
N ASP A 323 12.11 3.53 17.46
CA ASP A 323 12.96 4.24 18.42
C ASP A 323 13.91 3.29 19.15
N SER A 324 13.51 2.03 19.36
CA SER A 324 14.38 1.01 19.99
C SER A 324 15.62 0.65 19.15
N PHE A 325 15.62 0.93 17.85
CA PHE A 325 16.77 0.75 16.97
C PHE A 325 17.67 1.98 16.89
N ASP A 326 17.16 3.16 17.27
CA ASP A 326 17.85 4.45 17.15
C ASP A 326 18.62 4.83 18.43
N VAL A 327 18.71 3.93 19.41
CA VAL A 327 19.56 4.09 20.61
C VAL A 327 21.03 3.83 20.22
N PRO A 328 21.94 4.82 20.41
CA PRO A 328 23.34 4.74 19.98
C PRO A 328 24.17 3.65 20.68
#